data_AF-A0A523D3Q8-F1
#
_entry.id   AF-A0A523D3Q8-F1
#
_cell.length_a   1.000
_cell.length_b   1.000
_cell.length_c   1.000
_cell.angle_alpha   90.00
_cell.angle_beta   90.00
_cell.angle_gamma   90.00
#
_symmetry.space_group_name_H-M   'P 1'
#
loop_
_entity.id
_entity.type
_entity.pdbx_description
1 polymer ?
#
loop_
_entity_poly.entity_id
_entity_poly.type
_entity_poly.pdbx_seq_one_letter_code
_entity_poly.pdbx_strand_id
1 'polypeptide(L)' 'MEQGIKTQDLPGIPKVGQGKVRELFEVDGHLLMVATDRISAFDVILPNAIPHKGKVLTQLSAFWFERLEGMVPHHLVSVR' A
#
# COMPACT_ATOMS: atom_id res chain seq x y z
N MET A 1 12.48 17.34 -9.51
CA MET A 1 11.14 16.91 -9.05
C MET A 1 11.30 15.50 -8.52
N GLU A 2 10.78 15.21 -7.33
CA GLU A 2 10.92 13.88 -6.72
C GLU A 2 10.14 12.83 -7.53
N GLN A 3 10.73 11.67 -7.75
CA GLN A 3 10.09 10.59 -8.49
C GLN A 3 9.26 9.75 -7.52
N GLY A 4 7.97 9.53 -7.83
CA GLY A 4 7.11 8.67 -7.01
C GLY A 4 7.45 7.19 -7.15
N ILE A 5 7.22 6.45 -6.07
CA ILE A 5 7.46 5.00 -5.99
C ILE A 5 6.41 4.24 -6.81
N LYS A 6 6.81 3.59 -7.91
CA LYS A 6 5.87 2.83 -8.76
C LYS A 6 5.80 1.34 -8.44
N THR A 7 6.90 0.75 -7.98
CA THR A 7 7.02 -0.66 -7.60
C THR A 7 7.97 -0.77 -6.42
N GLN A 8 7.83 -1.82 -5.64
CA GLN A 8 8.82 -2.22 -4.65
C GLN A 8 9.51 -3.52 -5.04
N ASP A 9 10.80 -3.57 -4.75
CA ASP A 9 11.60 -4.78 -4.76
C ASP A 9 12.09 -5.03 -3.34
N LEU A 10 11.71 -6.18 -2.78
CA LEU A 10 12.01 -6.57 -1.41
C LEU A 10 12.73 -7.93 -1.45
N PRO A 11 14.08 -7.93 -1.51
CA PRO A 11 14.86 -9.16 -1.64
C PRO A 11 14.55 -10.15 -0.53
N GLY A 12 14.29 -11.40 -0.90
CA GLY A 12 13.96 -12.47 0.05
C GLY A 12 12.51 -12.47 0.55
N ILE A 13 11.68 -11.51 0.14
CA ILE A 13 10.27 -11.46 0.49
C ILE A 13 9.42 -11.75 -0.76
N PRO A 14 8.67 -12.87 -0.81
CA PRO A 14 7.86 -13.22 -1.96
C PRO A 14 6.80 -12.16 -2.28
N LYS A 15 6.80 -11.62 -3.51
CA LYS A 15 5.69 -10.81 -4.04
C LYS A 15 4.56 -11.75 -4.47
N VAL A 16 3.43 -11.71 -3.76
CA VAL A 16 2.27 -12.59 -4.02
C VAL A 16 1.26 -11.96 -4.99
N GLY A 17 1.29 -10.64 -5.14
CA GLY A 17 0.36 -9.98 -6.06
C GLY A 17 0.63 -8.50 -6.28
N GLN A 18 0.14 -8.00 -7.42
CA GLN A 18 0.23 -6.60 -7.80
C GLN A 18 -1.11 -6.12 -8.35
N GLY A 19 -1.73 -5.17 -7.65
CA GLY A 19 -2.87 -4.43 -8.14
C GLY A 19 -2.48 -3.17 -8.89
N LYS A 20 -3.47 -2.32 -9.18
CA LYS A 20 -3.27 -1.03 -9.84
C LYS A 20 -2.36 -0.08 -9.05
N VAL A 21 -2.55 -0.06 -7.73
CA VAL A 21 -1.88 0.91 -6.83
C VAL A 21 -1.28 0.29 -5.56
N ARG A 22 -1.46 -1.02 -5.35
CA ARG A 22 -0.96 -1.76 -4.18
C ARG A 22 -0.21 -3.01 -4.61
N GLU A 23 0.80 -3.37 -3.84
CA GLU A 23 1.56 -4.62 -3.99
C GLU A 23 1.46 -5.41 -2.69
N LEU A 24 1.41 -6.73 -2.81
CA LEU A 24 1.27 -7.65 -1.69
C LEU A 24 2.52 -8.54 -1.64
N PHE A 25 3.08 -8.66 -0.45
CA PHE A 25 4.22 -9.50 -0.15
C PHE A 25 3.90 -10.42 1.03
N GLU A 26 4.41 -11.65 1.02
CA GLU A 26 4.25 -12.58 2.14
C GLU A 26 5.39 -12.44 3.14
N VAL A 27 5.05 -12.22 4.42
CA VAL A 27 6.01 -12.08 5.52
C VAL A 27 5.47 -12.88 6.71
N ASP A 28 6.18 -13.94 7.12
CA ASP A 28 5.87 -14.72 8.33
C ASP A 28 4.38 -15.10 8.48
N GLY A 29 3.78 -15.63 7.40
CA GLY A 29 2.36 -16.02 7.36
C GLY A 29 1.35 -14.86 7.30
N HIS A 30 1.83 -13.63 7.16
CA HIS A 30 1.03 -12.41 7.00
C HIS A 30 1.26 -11.78 5.62
N LEU A 31 0.42 -10.80 5.30
CA LEU A 31 0.58 -9.98 4.10
C LEU A 31 1.10 -8.59 4.44
N LEU A 32 2.25 -8.23 3.87
CA LEU A 32 2.70 -6.85 3.79
C LEU A 32 2.04 -6.20 2.57
N MET A 33 1.17 -5.23 2.83
CA MET A 33 0.49 -4.45 1.80
C MET A 33 1.18 -3.11 1.60
N VAL A 34 1.79 -2.92 0.44
CA VAL A 34 2.51 -1.67 0.10
C VAL A 34 1.68 -0.82 -0.85
N ALA A 35 1.29 0.38 -0.41
CA ALA A 35 0.69 1.39 -1.27
C ALA A 35 1.78 2.11 -2.09
N THR A 36 1.68 2.03 -3.41
CA THR A 36 2.57 2.73 -4.34
C THR A 36 2.03 4.13 -4.65
N ASP A 37 2.88 4.97 -5.25
CA ASP A 37 2.54 6.29 -5.79
C ASP A 37 1.86 6.22 -7.17
N ARG A 38 1.63 5.01 -7.71
CA ARG A 38 0.80 4.81 -8.91
C ARG A 38 -0.63 5.29 -8.66
N ILE A 39 -1.21 5.89 -9.67
CA ILE A 39 -2.60 6.33 -9.70
C ILE A 39 -3.27 5.77 -10.96
N SER A 40 -4.56 5.47 -10.88
CA SER A 40 -5.35 5.02 -12.01
C SER A 40 -6.60 5.87 -12.17
N ALA A 41 -6.97 6.15 -13.42
CA ALA A 41 -8.21 6.81 -13.80
C ALA A 41 -8.72 6.17 -15.10
N PHE A 42 -10.04 6.10 -15.28
CA PHE A 42 -10.67 5.48 -16.45
C PHE A 42 -10.13 4.07 -16.74
N ASP A 43 -10.03 3.26 -15.69
CA ASP A 43 -9.51 1.90 -15.69
C ASP A 43 -8.00 1.73 -16.03
N VAL A 44 -7.29 2.80 -16.39
CA VAL A 44 -5.88 2.78 -16.81
C VAL A 44 -4.95 3.32 -15.71
N ILE A 45 -3.77 2.72 -15.55
CA ILE A 45 -2.70 3.23 -14.69
C ILE A 45 -1.99 4.39 -15.42
N LEU A 46 -1.92 5.55 -14.79
CA LEU A 46 -1.31 6.73 -15.40
C LEU A 46 0.23 6.61 -15.44
N PRO A 47 0.90 7.19 -16.45
CA PRO A 47 2.35 7.10 -16.58
C PRO A 47 3.10 7.86 -15.48
N ASN A 48 2.50 8.92 -14.93
CA ASN A 48 3.12 9.74 -13.88
C ASN A 48 2.63 9.28 -12.50
N ALA A 49 3.58 9.06 -11.60
CA ALA A 49 3.28 8.81 -10.19
C ALA A 49 3.01 10.14 -9.46
N ILE A 50 2.26 10.08 -8.36
CA ILE A 50 2.06 11.21 -7.45
C ILE A 50 2.96 10.99 -6.23
N PRO A 51 4.10 11.68 -6.10
CA PRO A 51 5.03 11.47 -5.00
C PRO A 51 4.33 11.53 -3.65
N HIS A 52 4.68 10.61 -2.74
CA HIS A 52 4.15 10.49 -1.37
C HIS A 52 2.69 10.04 -1.24
N LYS A 53 1.96 9.84 -2.34
CA LYS A 53 0.55 9.38 -2.28
C LYS A 53 0.43 8.06 -1.53
N GLY A 54 1.31 7.10 -1.79
CA GLY A 54 1.33 5.80 -1.08
C GLY A 54 1.47 6.00 0.43
N LYS A 55 2.42 6.82 0.85
CA LYS A 55 2.68 7.16 2.26
C LYS A 55 1.47 7.80 2.94
N VAL A 56 0.89 8.84 2.33
CA VAL A 56 -0.27 9.56 2.89
C VAL A 56 -1.47 8.63 3.03
N LEU A 57 -1.74 7.78 2.03
CA LEU A 57 -2.88 6.85 2.08
C LEU A 57 -2.69 5.71 3.09
N THR A 58 -1.44 5.25 3.30
CA THR A 58 -1.14 4.31 4.40
C THR A 58 -1.43 4.95 5.75
N GLN A 59 -0.99 6.20 5.98
CA GLN A 59 -1.26 6.93 7.22
C GLN A 59 -2.75 7.20 7.44
N LEU A 60 -3.48 7.55 6.38
CA LEU A 60 -4.93 7.74 6.46
C LEU A 60 -5.65 6.43 6.81
N SER A 61 -5.19 5.30 6.26
CA SER A 61 -5.74 3.98 6.62
C SER A 61 -5.46 3.65 8.09
N ALA A 62 -4.23 3.88 8.56
CA ALA A 62 -3.86 3.70 9.97
C ALA A 62 -4.74 4.52 10.93
N PHE A 63 -4.96 5.80 10.62
CA PHE A 63 -5.86 6.69 11.37
C PHE A 63 -7.27 6.13 11.51
N TRP A 64 -7.80 5.52 10.45
CA TRP A 64 -9.13 4.91 10.47
C TRP A 64 -9.15 3.56 11.18
N PHE A 65 -8.10 2.73 11.06
CA PHE A 65 -8.01 1.48 11.83
C PHE A 65 -8.00 1.76 13.33
N GLU A 66 -7.21 2.71 13.80
CA GLU A 66 -7.19 3.15 15.20
C GLU A 66 -8.58 3.61 15.67
N ARG A 67 -9.29 4.40 14.85
CA ARG A 67 -10.62 4.90 15.21
C ARG A 67 -11.69 3.83 15.22
N LEU A 68 -11.54 2.79 14.41
CA LEU A 68 -12.50 1.70 14.28
C LEU A 68 -12.18 0.50 15.19
N GLU A 69 -11.07 0.58 15.93
CA GLU A 69 -10.64 -0.44 16.87
C GLU A 69 -11.73 -0.69 17.92
N GLY A 70 -12.03 -1.98 18.14
CA GLY A 70 -13.11 -2.40 19.06
C GLY A 70 -14.53 -2.21 18.52
N MET A 71 -14.75 -1.46 17.43
CA MET A 71 -16.07 -1.34 16.79
C MET A 71 -16.30 -2.43 15.73
N VAL A 72 -15.30 -2.72 14.91
CA VAL A 72 -15.37 -3.77 13.88
C VAL A 72 -14.02 -4.50 13.75
N PRO A 73 -14.02 -5.83 13.51
CA PRO A 73 -12.78 -6.55 13.21
C PRO A 73 -12.11 -6.01 11.94
N HIS A 74 -10.78 -5.93 11.95
CA HIS A 74 -9.99 -5.53 10.81
C HIS A 74 -8.68 -6.33 10.71
N HIS A 75 -8.04 -6.31 9.53
CA HIS A 75 -6.85 -7.10 9.25
C HIS A 75 -5.51 -6.49 9.72
N LEU A 76 -5.52 -5.26 10.24
CA LEU A 76 -4.28 -4.55 10.55
C LEU A 76 -3.56 -5.23 11.71
N VAL A 77 -2.35 -5.76 11.46
CA VAL A 77 -1.45 -6.29 12.48
C VAL A 77 -0.50 -5.20 12.99
N SER A 78 0.11 -4.44 12.08
CA SER A 78 0.96 -3.30 12.41
C SER A 78 1.09 -2.34 11.23
N VAL A 79 1.45 -1.09 11.50
CA VAL A 79 1.78 -0.05 10.52
C VAL A 79 2.87 0.85 11.12
N ARG A 80 3.76 1.38 10.29
CA ARG A 80 4.85 2.27 10.69
C ARG A 80 4.90 3.50 9.80
#